data_AF-C4IGF6-F1
#
_entry.id   AF-C4IGF6-F1
#
_cell.length_a   1.000
_cell.length_b   1.000
_cell.length_c   1.000
_cell.angle_alpha   90.00
_cell.angle_beta   90.00
_cell.angle_gamma   90.00
#
_symmetry.space_group_name_H-M   'P 1'
#
loop_
_entity.id
_entity.type
_entity.pdbx_description
1 polymer ?
#
loop_
_entity_poly.entity_id
_entity_poly.type
_entity_poly.pdbx_seq_one_letter_code
_entity_poly.pdbx_strand_id
1 'polypeptide(L)'
;MCYKYLNGEVSREEICKFYEETKSEFSKSVCYESQMLEIWNAGAGITQNGDEKGKPMSLRNVKANSLSLLTSKLSYAEDKDRFIFAVFLIDENYEGDNREEGYVGANPKYRIQLSLDEARELKFWDYYFNENKPEKIIFGSGLHRYITDIQAAQVLKKICEIKKGTSGEMISKEFLEYYCRIKDVDIDSIPIPNGALQRIMR
;
A
#
# COMPACT_ATOMS: atom_id res chain seq x y z
N MET A 1 -9.12 -0.11 5.54
CA MET A 1 -10.06 0.22 6.62
C MET A 1 -11.30 -0.64 6.44
N CYS A 2 -11.64 -1.49 7.41
CA CYS A 2 -12.67 -2.53 7.26
C CYS A 2 -13.96 -2.05 6.59
N TYR A 3 -14.36 -2.69 5.48
CA TYR A 3 -15.58 -2.33 4.73
C TYR A 3 -16.84 -2.35 5.61
N LYS A 4 -16.99 -3.38 6.45
CA LYS A 4 -18.11 -3.47 7.40
C LYS A 4 -18.10 -2.31 8.40
N TYR A 5 -16.92 -1.87 8.85
CA TYR A 5 -16.79 -0.72 9.74
C TYR A 5 -17.21 0.58 9.06
N LEU A 6 -16.76 0.77 7.82
CA LEU A 6 -17.08 1.96 7.02
C LEU A 6 -18.57 2.06 6.70
N ASN A 7 -19.26 0.92 6.60
CA ASN A 7 -20.71 0.86 6.43
C ASN A 7 -21.49 0.92 7.77
N GLY A 8 -20.80 0.99 8.91
CA GLY A 8 -21.45 0.95 10.23
C GLY A 8 -22.06 -0.41 10.59
N GLU A 9 -21.71 -1.47 9.85
CA GLU A 9 -22.17 -2.84 10.08
C GLU A 9 -21.44 -3.51 11.26
N VAL A 10 -20.27 -3.00 11.63
CA VAL A 10 -19.51 -3.40 12.82
C VAL A 10 -18.91 -2.18 13.49
N SER A 11 -18.94 -2.15 14.82
CA SER A 11 -18.34 -1.10 15.64
C SER A 11 -16.83 -1.24 15.74
N ARG A 12 -16.16 -0.18 16.22
CA ARG A 12 -14.70 -0.21 16.44
C ARG A 12 -14.35 -1.21 17.54
N GLU A 13 -15.14 -1.31 18.61
CA GLU A 13 -14.94 -2.31 19.66
C GLU A 13 -15.11 -3.74 19.13
N GLU A 14 -16.09 -3.99 18.26
CA GLU A 14 -16.31 -5.32 17.67
C GLU A 14 -15.15 -5.75 16.77
N ILE A 15 -14.58 -4.83 16.00
CA ILE A 15 -13.36 -5.10 15.21
C ILE A 15 -12.19 -5.43 16.13
N CYS A 16 -11.96 -4.62 17.17
CA CYS A 16 -10.88 -4.86 18.12
C CYS A 16 -11.04 -6.18 18.88
N LYS A 17 -12.27 -6.54 19.24
CA LYS A 17 -12.57 -7.80 19.93
C LYS A 17 -12.37 -9.01 19.03
N PHE A 18 -12.90 -8.97 17.81
CA PHE A 18 -12.69 -10.03 16.82
C PHE A 18 -11.20 -10.18 16.48
N TYR A 19 -10.48 -9.06 16.39
CA TYR A 19 -9.01 -9.02 16.24
C TYR A 19 -8.28 -9.77 17.37
N GLU A 20 -8.56 -9.46 18.65
CA GLU A 20 -7.92 -10.17 19.78
C GLU A 20 -8.21 -11.67 19.76
N GLU A 21 -9.40 -12.05 19.31
CA GLU A 21 -9.87 -13.44 19.23
C GLU A 21 -9.29 -14.21 18.02
N THR A 22 -8.80 -13.52 16.98
CA THR A 22 -8.44 -14.13 15.69
C THR A 22 -7.02 -13.83 15.20
N LYS A 23 -6.25 -13.01 15.92
CA LYS A 23 -4.85 -12.64 15.61
C LYS A 23 -3.89 -13.80 15.31
N SER A 24 -4.21 -15.02 15.74
CA SER A 24 -3.43 -16.24 15.51
C SER A 24 -3.90 -17.09 14.32
N GLU A 25 -5.02 -16.77 13.66
CA GLU A 25 -5.60 -17.57 12.58
C GLU A 25 -5.87 -16.74 11.31
N PHE A 26 -5.05 -16.99 10.28
CA PHE A 26 -5.05 -16.26 9.00
C PHE A 26 -6.41 -16.27 8.25
N SER A 27 -7.26 -17.27 8.50
CA SER A 27 -8.56 -17.42 7.82
C SER A 27 -9.72 -16.66 8.47
N LYS A 28 -9.49 -15.97 9.59
CA LYS A 28 -10.53 -15.34 10.40
C LYS A 28 -10.32 -13.83 10.61
N SER A 29 -9.80 -13.11 9.62
CA SER A 29 -9.73 -11.64 9.69
C SER A 29 -11.07 -10.98 9.31
N VAL A 30 -11.42 -9.85 9.95
CA VAL A 30 -12.65 -9.09 9.60
C VAL A 30 -12.56 -8.51 8.19
N CYS A 31 -11.35 -8.13 7.76
CA CYS A 31 -11.05 -7.70 6.39
C CYS A 31 -9.56 -7.85 6.09
N TYR A 32 -9.21 -7.95 4.80
CA TYR A 32 -7.82 -8.00 4.34
C TYR A 32 -6.98 -6.85 4.91
N GLU A 33 -7.50 -5.63 4.95
CA GLU A 33 -6.71 -4.46 5.37
C GLU A 33 -6.35 -4.49 6.87
N SER A 34 -7.22 -5.02 7.74
CA SER A 34 -6.91 -5.17 9.17
C SER A 34 -5.85 -6.24 9.38
N GLN A 35 -5.90 -7.32 8.60
CA GLN A 35 -4.89 -8.37 8.62
C GLN A 35 -3.54 -7.84 8.14
N MET A 36 -3.50 -7.17 6.99
CA MET A 36 -2.28 -6.59 6.40
C MET A 36 -1.56 -5.64 7.35
N LEU A 37 -2.30 -4.81 8.08
CA LEU A 37 -1.75 -3.85 9.05
C LEU A 37 -1.21 -4.52 10.32
N GLU A 38 -1.61 -5.76 10.60
CA GLU A 38 -1.20 -6.53 11.77
C GLU A 38 0.04 -7.39 11.46
N ILE A 39 -0.04 -8.22 10.42
CA ILE A 39 1.06 -9.12 10.05
C ILE A 39 2.14 -8.43 9.22
N TRP A 40 1.84 -7.24 8.68
CA TRP A 40 2.69 -6.52 7.73
C TRP A 40 3.22 -7.42 6.62
N ASN A 41 2.35 -8.31 6.17
CA ASN A 41 2.64 -9.30 5.16
C ASN A 41 1.56 -9.21 4.09
N ALA A 42 1.94 -8.90 2.85
CA ALA A 42 1.01 -8.74 1.74
C ALA A 42 1.04 -9.92 0.78
N GLY A 43 -0.05 -10.69 0.77
CA GLY A 43 -0.28 -11.77 -0.19
C GLY A 43 -0.62 -11.23 -1.58
N ALA A 44 -0.20 -11.97 -2.60
CA ALA A 44 -0.46 -11.64 -4.01
C ALA A 44 -1.95 -11.74 -4.37
N GLY A 45 -2.72 -12.50 -3.59
CA GLY A 45 -4.12 -12.82 -3.81
C GLY A 45 -4.31 -13.98 -4.80
N ILE A 46 -5.56 -14.43 -4.89
CA ILE A 46 -5.99 -15.48 -5.83
C ILE A 46 -6.61 -14.84 -7.07
N THR A 47 -6.26 -15.35 -8.25
CA THR A 47 -6.84 -14.90 -9.52
C THR A 47 -8.35 -15.12 -9.53
N GLN A 48 -9.13 -14.04 -9.65
CA GLN A 48 -10.60 -14.12 -9.55
C GLN A 48 -11.31 -14.35 -10.90
N ASN A 49 -10.61 -14.18 -12.03
CA ASN A 49 -11.19 -14.15 -13.37
C ASN A 49 -10.27 -14.77 -14.44
N GLY A 50 -10.84 -15.22 -15.56
CA GLY A 50 -10.11 -15.81 -16.69
C GLY A 50 -9.79 -17.30 -16.53
N ASP A 51 -9.03 -17.86 -17.47
CA ASP A 51 -8.69 -19.30 -17.51
C ASP A 51 -7.85 -19.76 -16.31
N GLU A 52 -7.18 -18.81 -15.63
CA GLU A 52 -6.38 -19.04 -14.42
C GLU A 52 -7.16 -18.78 -13.13
N LYS A 53 -8.49 -18.63 -13.19
CA LYS A 53 -9.35 -18.40 -12.03
C LYS A 53 -9.15 -19.50 -10.97
N GLY A 54 -8.94 -19.08 -9.73
CA GLY A 54 -8.69 -19.96 -8.59
C GLY A 54 -7.22 -20.29 -8.36
N LYS A 55 -6.30 -19.89 -9.24
CA LYS A 55 -4.86 -20.08 -9.01
C LYS A 55 -4.26 -18.96 -8.15
N PRO A 56 -3.30 -19.28 -7.26
CA PRO A 56 -2.51 -18.28 -6.54
C PRO A 56 -1.76 -17.38 -7.51
N MET A 57 -1.72 -16.07 -7.26
CA MET A 57 -0.86 -15.17 -8.03
C MET A 57 0.57 -15.19 -7.51
N SER A 58 1.52 -15.03 -8.43
CA SER A 58 2.95 -14.97 -8.12
C SER A 58 3.47 -13.54 -8.19
N LEU A 59 4.30 -13.16 -7.22
CA LEU A 59 4.94 -11.83 -7.10
C LEU A 59 6.26 -11.76 -7.87
N ARG A 60 6.24 -12.08 -9.16
CA ARG A 60 7.43 -12.30 -10.01
C ARG A 60 8.45 -11.15 -10.09
N ASN A 61 8.06 -9.93 -9.71
CA ASN A 61 8.93 -8.74 -9.75
C ASN A 61 9.11 -8.07 -8.39
N VAL A 62 8.68 -8.69 -7.29
CA VAL A 62 8.91 -8.11 -5.97
C VAL A 62 10.30 -8.49 -5.47
N LYS A 63 11.16 -7.48 -5.31
CA LYS A 63 12.50 -7.63 -4.75
C LYS A 63 12.53 -7.13 -3.31
N ALA A 64 13.32 -7.78 -2.46
CA ALA A 64 13.72 -7.22 -1.16
C ALA A 64 14.19 -5.77 -1.32
N ASN A 65 13.98 -4.96 -0.28
CA ASN A 65 14.23 -3.51 -0.26
C ASN A 65 13.32 -2.65 -1.13
N SER A 66 12.28 -3.21 -1.76
CA SER A 66 11.26 -2.40 -2.46
C SER A 66 10.26 -1.81 -1.47
N LEU A 67 9.71 -0.63 -1.78
CA LEU A 67 8.60 -0.06 -1.01
C LEU A 67 7.27 -0.66 -1.47
N SER A 68 6.48 -1.17 -0.53
CA SER A 68 5.10 -1.57 -0.75
C SER A 68 4.15 -0.47 -0.29
N LEU A 69 3.14 -0.16 -1.12
CA LEU A 69 2.09 0.81 -0.83
C LEU A 69 0.76 0.08 -0.66
N LEU A 70 0.12 0.27 0.49
CA LEU A 70 -1.25 -0.19 0.70
C LEU A 70 -2.22 0.94 0.35
N THR A 71 -3.13 0.66 -0.56
CA THR A 71 -4.09 1.65 -1.06
C THR A 71 -5.52 1.19 -0.86
N SER A 72 -6.41 2.14 -0.64
CA SER A 72 -7.84 1.89 -0.51
C SER A 72 -8.62 3.05 -1.12
N LYS A 73 -9.93 2.88 -1.22
CA LYS A 73 -10.86 3.94 -1.57
C LYS A 73 -12.09 3.84 -0.67
N LEU A 74 -12.71 4.98 -0.36
CA LEU A 74 -13.97 4.97 0.36
C LEU A 74 -15.07 4.33 -0.50
N SER A 75 -16.10 3.82 0.17
CA SER A 75 -17.30 3.31 -0.50
C SER A 75 -17.85 4.38 -1.46
N TYR A 76 -18.23 3.96 -2.66
CA TYR A 76 -18.76 4.82 -3.73
C TYR A 76 -17.81 5.91 -4.26
N ALA A 77 -16.56 5.98 -3.77
CA ALA A 77 -15.58 6.90 -4.31
C ALA A 77 -15.09 6.44 -5.70
N GLU A 78 -14.76 7.43 -6.54
CA GLU A 78 -14.14 7.17 -7.83
C GLU A 78 -12.71 6.67 -7.63
N ASP A 79 -12.17 5.92 -8.60
CA ASP A 79 -10.81 5.39 -8.49
C ASP A 79 -9.77 6.51 -8.33
N LYS A 80 -10.02 7.70 -8.89
CA LYS A 80 -9.18 8.89 -8.73
C LYS A 80 -8.98 9.32 -7.27
N ASP A 81 -9.90 8.95 -6.39
CA ASP A 81 -9.86 9.26 -4.96
C ASP A 81 -9.21 8.17 -4.12
N ARG A 82 -8.62 7.14 -4.77
CA ARG A 82 -7.80 6.14 -4.10
C ARG A 82 -6.63 6.78 -3.38
N PHE A 83 -6.49 6.46 -2.11
CA PHE A 83 -5.47 6.97 -1.22
C PHE A 83 -4.53 5.87 -0.74
N ILE A 84 -3.32 6.26 -0.37
CA ILE A 84 -2.34 5.40 0.30
C ILE A 84 -2.58 5.54 1.81
N PHE A 85 -2.79 4.43 2.51
CA PHE A 85 -3.05 4.44 3.96
C PHE A 85 -1.94 3.80 4.79
N ALA A 86 -1.02 3.07 4.15
CA ALA A 86 0.16 2.55 4.81
C ALA A 86 1.26 2.25 3.78
N VAL A 87 2.51 2.29 4.24
CA VAL A 87 3.69 1.93 3.46
C VAL A 87 4.64 1.08 4.29
N PHE A 88 5.36 0.18 3.65
CA PHE A 88 6.41 -0.59 4.32
C PHE A 88 7.52 -1.00 3.38
N LEU A 89 8.71 -1.16 3.93
CA LEU A 89 9.85 -1.72 3.23
C LEU A 89 9.76 -3.24 3.27
N ILE A 90 9.92 -3.88 2.13
CA ILE A 90 9.92 -5.35 2.03
C ILE A 90 11.28 -5.88 2.49
N ASP A 91 11.26 -6.76 3.49
CA ASP A 91 12.46 -7.41 4.07
C ASP A 91 12.54 -8.87 3.60
N GLU A 92 11.43 -9.59 3.68
CA GLU A 92 11.28 -10.97 3.22
C GLU A 92 10.28 -11.03 2.07
N ASN A 93 10.58 -11.80 1.03
CA ASN A 93 9.67 -12.05 -0.08
C ASN A 93 9.63 -13.54 -0.43
N TYR A 94 8.43 -14.07 -0.57
CA TYR A 94 8.16 -15.37 -1.15
C TYR A 94 7.41 -15.18 -2.46
N GLU A 95 7.96 -15.67 -3.57
CA GLU A 95 7.39 -15.43 -4.90
C GLU A 95 6.04 -16.13 -5.13
N GLY A 96 5.72 -17.14 -4.31
CA GLY A 96 4.57 -18.03 -4.50
C GLY A 96 4.88 -19.15 -5.49
N ASP A 97 4.08 -20.21 -5.44
CA ASP A 97 4.14 -21.34 -6.38
C ASP A 97 2.74 -21.77 -6.84
N ASN A 98 2.63 -22.94 -7.47
CA ASN A 98 1.33 -23.44 -7.96
C ASN A 98 0.38 -23.89 -6.84
N ARG A 99 0.81 -23.87 -5.56
CA ARG A 99 0.06 -24.31 -4.39
C ARG A 99 -0.20 -23.16 -3.41
N GLU A 100 0.73 -22.23 -3.28
CA GLU A 100 0.68 -21.12 -2.32
C GLU A 100 0.89 -19.77 -3.02
N GLU A 101 0.13 -18.74 -2.61
CA GLU A 101 0.33 -17.40 -3.14
C GLU A 101 1.65 -16.79 -2.66
N GLY A 102 2.22 -15.90 -3.47
CA GLY A 102 3.39 -15.13 -3.06
C GLY A 102 3.02 -14.15 -1.95
N TYR A 103 3.99 -13.83 -1.08
CA TYR A 103 3.79 -12.87 -0.01
C TYR A 103 5.04 -12.04 0.25
N VAL A 104 4.87 -10.85 0.83
CA VAL A 104 5.99 -9.95 1.17
C VAL A 104 5.86 -9.47 2.61
N GLY A 105 6.85 -9.80 3.44
CA GLY A 105 6.96 -9.36 4.83
C GLY A 105 7.66 -8.02 4.96
N ALA A 106 7.18 -7.18 5.86
CA ALA A 106 7.78 -5.88 6.13
C ALA A 106 8.97 -5.96 7.08
N ASN A 107 9.92 -5.04 6.87
CA ASN A 107 10.90 -4.71 7.87
C ASN A 107 10.20 -4.06 9.09
N PRO A 108 10.39 -4.58 10.32
CA PRO A 108 9.64 -4.12 11.50
C PRO A 108 9.92 -2.66 11.87
N LYS A 109 11.07 -2.12 11.45
CA LYS A 109 11.45 -0.72 11.66
C LYS A 109 10.84 0.20 10.60
N TYR A 110 10.76 -0.25 9.35
CA TYR A 110 10.40 0.59 8.21
C TYR A 110 8.97 0.30 7.74
N ARG A 111 8.02 0.72 8.57
CA ARG A 111 6.58 0.58 8.33
C ARG A 111 5.84 1.77 8.92
N ILE A 112 4.95 2.38 8.13
CA ILE A 112 4.18 3.57 8.54
C ILE A 112 2.72 3.36 8.17
N GLN A 113 1.85 3.58 9.15
CA GLN A 113 0.41 3.67 8.96
C GLN A 113 -0.03 5.14 9.07
N LEU A 114 -0.96 5.54 8.22
CA LEU A 114 -1.58 6.86 8.22
C LEU A 114 -2.96 6.80 8.85
N SER A 115 -3.35 7.86 9.55
CA SER A 115 -4.74 8.11 9.92
C SER A 115 -5.57 8.34 8.65
N LEU A 116 -6.90 8.28 8.76
CA LEU A 116 -7.74 8.52 7.59
C LEU A 116 -7.57 9.94 7.02
N ASP A 117 -7.38 10.93 7.88
CA ASP A 117 -7.21 12.32 7.45
C ASP A 117 -5.85 12.53 6.78
N GLU A 118 -4.78 11.96 7.36
CA GLU A 118 -3.45 11.93 6.74
C GLU A 118 -3.46 11.19 5.39
N ALA A 119 -4.18 10.07 5.30
CA ALA A 119 -4.25 9.26 4.09
C ALA A 119 -4.96 10.00 2.95
N ARG A 120 -6.01 10.79 3.24
CA ARG A 120 -6.73 11.59 2.24
C ARG A 120 -5.84 12.62 1.53
N GLU A 121 -4.76 13.07 2.18
CA GLU A 121 -3.76 13.96 1.61
C GLU A 121 -2.75 13.26 0.68
N LEU A 122 -2.78 11.92 0.63
CA LEU A 122 -1.81 11.09 -0.09
C LEU A 122 -2.50 10.23 -1.16
N LYS A 123 -2.95 10.86 -2.26
CA LYS A 123 -3.62 10.13 -3.34
C LYS A 123 -2.63 9.30 -4.16
N PHE A 124 -3.01 8.04 -4.42
CA PHE A 124 -2.18 7.10 -5.19
C PHE A 124 -1.86 7.61 -6.60
N TRP A 125 -2.86 8.23 -7.24
CA TRP A 125 -2.77 8.70 -8.62
C TRP A 125 -2.00 10.01 -8.80
N ASP A 126 -1.55 10.65 -7.72
CA ASP A 126 -0.59 11.74 -7.81
C ASP A 126 0.79 11.24 -8.25
N TYR A 127 1.10 9.98 -7.91
CA TYR A 127 2.41 9.36 -8.15
C TYR A 127 2.35 8.38 -9.33
N TYR A 128 1.32 7.55 -9.39
CA TYR A 128 1.21 6.48 -10.38
C TYR A 128 0.42 6.90 -11.64
N PHE A 129 0.83 6.36 -12.79
CA PHE A 129 0.04 6.31 -14.01
C PHE A 129 0.33 4.99 -14.74
N ASN A 130 -0.63 4.53 -15.54
CA ASN A 130 -0.41 3.35 -16.38
C ASN A 130 0.29 3.77 -17.68
N GLU A 131 1.52 3.32 -17.91
CA GLU A 131 2.29 3.66 -19.11
C GLU A 131 1.59 3.27 -20.42
N ASN A 132 0.82 2.19 -20.40
CA ASN A 132 0.09 1.71 -21.59
C ASN A 132 -1.19 2.51 -21.87
N LYS A 133 -1.76 3.16 -20.84
CA LYS A 133 -2.98 3.99 -20.93
C LYS A 133 -2.89 5.17 -19.97
N PRO A 134 -1.98 6.15 -20.23
CA PRO A 134 -1.68 7.24 -19.29
C PRO A 134 -2.87 8.14 -18.96
N GLU A 135 -3.86 8.18 -19.86
CA GLU A 135 -5.10 8.95 -19.75
C GLU A 135 -6.13 8.32 -18.81
N LYS A 136 -5.96 7.05 -18.41
CA LYS A 136 -6.95 6.32 -17.60
C LYS A 136 -6.57 6.28 -16.13
N ILE A 137 -7.46 6.81 -15.30
CA ILE A 137 -7.41 6.72 -13.83
C ILE A 137 -8.32 5.58 -13.37
N ILE A 138 -7.89 4.35 -13.64
CA ILE A 138 -8.66 3.14 -13.31
C ILE A 138 -7.69 2.09 -12.76
N PHE A 139 -7.97 1.60 -11.55
CA PHE A 139 -7.20 0.55 -10.89
C PHE A 139 -7.54 -0.83 -11.46
N GLY A 140 -8.73 -1.02 -12.02
CA GLY A 140 -9.11 -2.25 -12.73
C GLY A 140 -9.07 -3.51 -11.85
N SER A 141 -8.91 -4.67 -12.48
CA SER A 141 -8.99 -5.99 -11.83
C SER A 141 -7.67 -6.51 -11.23
N GLY A 142 -6.54 -5.88 -11.56
CA GLY A 142 -5.23 -6.32 -11.04
C GLY A 142 -5.07 -5.92 -9.57
N LEU A 143 -4.68 -6.87 -8.71
CA LEU A 143 -4.59 -6.66 -7.26
C LEU A 143 -3.39 -5.82 -6.80
N HIS A 144 -2.34 -5.71 -7.62
CA HIS A 144 -1.15 -4.92 -7.30
C HIS A 144 -0.67 -4.09 -8.49
N ARG A 145 0.16 -3.08 -8.21
CA ARG A 145 0.85 -2.25 -9.20
C ARG A 145 2.30 -2.06 -8.79
N TYR A 146 3.17 -2.08 -9.79
CA TYR A 146 4.59 -1.75 -9.60
C TYR A 146 4.77 -0.25 -9.71
N ILE A 147 5.52 0.30 -8.77
CA ILE A 147 5.98 1.69 -8.77
C ILE A 147 7.49 1.70 -8.93
N THR A 148 8.00 2.80 -9.48
CA THR A 148 9.45 3.05 -9.57
C THR A 148 10.01 3.47 -8.21
N ASP A 149 11.33 3.35 -8.04
CA ASP A 149 12.01 3.83 -6.84
C ASP A 149 11.84 5.35 -6.64
N ILE A 150 11.75 6.12 -7.73
CA ILE A 150 11.44 7.55 -7.69
C ILE A 150 10.02 7.82 -7.16
N GLN A 151 9.02 7.09 -7.65
CA GLN A 151 7.64 7.22 -7.14
C GLN A 151 7.55 6.83 -5.66
N ALA A 152 8.26 5.79 -5.24
CA ALA A 152 8.36 5.40 -3.83
C ALA A 152 8.98 6.51 -2.97
N ALA A 153 10.09 7.10 -3.42
CA ALA A 153 10.74 8.21 -2.73
C ALA A 153 9.85 9.47 -2.66
N GLN A 154 9.10 9.78 -3.72
CA GLN A 154 8.11 10.86 -3.74
C GLN A 154 7.02 10.65 -2.68
N VAL A 155 6.50 9.42 -2.55
CA VAL A 155 5.50 9.08 -1.53
C VAL A 155 6.08 9.25 -0.13
N LEU A 156 7.28 8.72 0.15
CA LEU A 156 7.94 8.86 1.45
C LEU A 156 8.22 10.33 1.80
N LYS A 157 8.61 11.15 0.81
CA LYS A 157 8.78 12.60 0.97
C LYS A 157 7.48 13.29 1.38
N LYS A 158 6.36 12.93 0.73
CA LYS A 158 5.05 13.47 1.12
C LYS A 158 4.62 13.01 2.52
N ILE A 159 4.92 11.77 2.90
CA ILE A 159 4.66 11.28 4.26
C ILE A 159 5.45 12.09 5.29
N CYS A 160 6.70 12.47 5.01
CA CYS A 160 7.46 13.36 5.90
C CYS A 160 6.80 14.72 6.10
N GLU A 161 6.19 15.29 5.04
CA GLU A 161 5.42 16.52 5.14
C GLU A 161 4.18 16.35 6.02
N ILE A 162 3.40 15.29 5.79
CA ILE A 162 2.18 14.97 6.54
C ILE A 162 2.49 14.74 8.03
N LYS A 163 3.59 14.04 8.32
CA LYS A 163 4.00 13.70 9.69
C LYS A 163 4.72 14.82 10.42
N LYS A 164 5.00 15.96 9.79
CA LYS A 164 5.68 17.10 10.42
C LYS A 164 4.90 17.59 11.65
N GLY A 165 5.59 17.72 12.78
CA GLY A 165 5.00 18.11 14.06
C GLY A 165 4.22 17.00 14.78
N THR A 166 4.19 15.78 14.23
CA THR A 166 3.54 14.61 14.86
C THR A 166 4.58 13.69 15.51
N SER A 167 4.14 12.72 16.29
CA SER A 167 5.02 11.66 16.82
C SER A 167 5.68 10.81 15.73
N GLY A 168 5.15 10.80 14.50
CA GLY A 168 5.71 10.07 13.36
C GLY A 168 6.79 10.81 12.58
N GLU A 169 7.13 12.05 12.93
CA GLU A 169 8.08 12.86 12.15
C GLU A 169 9.46 12.20 12.05
N MET A 170 10.03 11.77 13.17
CA MET A 170 11.39 11.21 13.20
C MET A 170 11.49 9.92 12.38
N ILE A 171 10.53 9.00 12.57
CA ILE A 171 10.53 7.72 11.85
C ILE A 171 10.28 7.89 10.35
N SER A 172 9.44 8.85 9.95
CA SER A 172 9.21 9.13 8.53
C SER A 172 10.45 9.67 7.82
N LYS A 173 11.18 10.58 8.46
CA LYS A 173 12.46 11.10 7.95
C LYS A 173 13.52 10.01 7.86
N GLU A 174 13.71 9.24 8.93
CA GLU A 174 14.67 8.13 8.94
C GLU A 174 14.36 7.10 7.84
N PHE A 175 13.08 6.79 7.63
CA PHE A 175 12.66 5.86 6.58
C PHE A 175 12.95 6.43 5.17
N LEU A 176 12.64 7.70 4.90
CA LEU A 176 12.98 8.34 3.63
C LEU A 176 14.50 8.31 3.36
N GLU A 177 15.31 8.73 4.35
CA GLU A 177 16.77 8.73 4.24
C GLU A 177 17.32 7.32 3.99
N TYR A 178 16.83 6.33 4.73
CA TYR A 178 17.21 4.94 4.54
C TYR A 178 16.86 4.43 3.15
N TYR A 179 15.63 4.68 2.69
CA TYR A 179 15.16 4.25 1.38
C TYR A 179 15.97 4.88 0.24
N CYS A 180 16.19 6.19 0.31
CA CYS A 180 17.01 6.92 -0.66
C CYS A 180 18.43 6.35 -0.73
N ARG A 181 19.04 6.05 0.42
CA ARG A 181 20.39 5.47 0.48
C ARG A 181 20.48 4.09 -0.16
N ILE A 182 19.54 3.19 0.12
CA ILE A 182 19.59 1.81 -0.43
C ILE A 182 19.19 1.75 -1.92
N LYS A 183 18.49 2.78 -2.42
CA LYS A 183 18.05 2.89 -3.82
C LYS A 183 18.87 3.84 -4.68
N ASP A 184 19.93 4.44 -4.12
CA ASP A 184 20.76 5.43 -4.79
C ASP A 184 19.94 6.60 -5.37
N VAL A 185 18.97 7.08 -4.58
CA VAL A 185 18.13 8.25 -4.92
C VAL A 185 18.59 9.45 -4.10
N ASP A 186 18.98 10.52 -4.79
CA ASP A 186 19.27 11.80 -4.13
C ASP A 186 17.99 12.46 -3.62
N ILE A 187 17.90 12.61 -2.29
CA ILE A 187 16.74 13.14 -1.56
C ILE A 187 16.40 14.59 -1.96
N ASP A 188 17.43 15.38 -2.27
CA ASP A 188 17.30 16.80 -2.61
C ASP A 188 16.88 16.98 -4.08
N SER A 189 17.13 15.97 -4.91
CA SER A 189 16.81 15.97 -6.35
C SER A 189 15.59 15.14 -6.72
N ILE A 190 14.78 14.68 -5.74
CA ILE A 190 13.52 13.96 -6.02
C ILE A 190 12.58 14.87 -6.83
N PRO A 191 12.19 14.49 -8.06
CA PRO A 191 11.33 15.31 -8.91
C PRO A 191 9.91 15.40 -8.34
N ILE A 192 9.17 16.42 -8.75
CA ILE A 192 7.74 16.51 -8.42
C ILE A 192 6.94 15.33 -9.00
N PRO A 193 5.86 14.88 -8.33
CA PRO A 193 5.01 13.81 -8.85
C PRO A 193 4.45 14.10 -10.24
N ASN A 194 4.34 13.06 -11.07
CA ASN A 194 3.85 13.14 -12.45
C ASN A 194 2.86 11.99 -12.76
N GLY A 195 2.11 11.58 -11.74
CA GLY A 195 1.05 10.58 -11.86
C GLY A 195 -0.14 11.09 -12.68
N ALA A 196 -1.14 10.23 -12.86
CA ALA A 196 -2.27 10.50 -13.73
C ALA A 196 -3.07 11.75 -13.32
N LEU A 197 -3.24 12.02 -12.02
CA LEU A 197 -3.91 13.24 -11.55
C LEU A 197 -3.12 14.51 -11.88
N GLN A 198 -1.79 14.45 -11.76
CA GLN A 198 -0.89 15.58 -12.04
C GLN A 198 -0.83 15.94 -13.52
N ARG A 199 -1.21 15.00 -14.40
CA ARG A 199 -1.24 15.20 -15.86
C ARG A 199 -2.53 15.83 -16.36
N ILE A 200 -3.64 15.69 -15.63
CA ILE A 200 -4.93 16.28 -15.97
C ILE A 200 -5.03 17.74 -15.50
N MET A 201 -4.34 18.07 -14.40
CA MET A 201 -4.34 19.42 -13.82
C MET A 201 -3.32 20.37 -14.49
N ARG A 202 -2.62 19.92 -15.54
CA ARG A 202 -1.66 20.71 -16.31
C ARG A 202 -2.26 21.29 -17.57
#